data_AF-M6HWF4-F1
#
_entry.id   AF-M6HWF4-F1
#
_cell.length_a   1.000
_cell.length_b   1.000
_cell.length_c   1.000
_cell.angle_alpha   90.00
_cell.angle_beta   90.00
_cell.angle_gamma   90.00
#
_symmetry.space_group_name_H-M   'P 1'
#
loop_
_entity.id
_entity.type
_entity.pdbx_description
1 polymer ?
#
loop_
_entity_poly.entity_id
_entity_poly.type
_entity_poly.pdbx_seq_one_letter_code
_entity_poly.pdbx_strand_id
1 'polypeptide(L)'
;MKVGIFGLGYTGVRIADLLKSQTGIELNTFSANTQIKGTLIFDFSNAVVLKQFSEKFSKNSFDLSLVTFPVQKLSDPTAFLDVLFSVSKNSILLGTTSIYKRIPDIIESTPILKDHDRFAVETDWLRRGGKILRLCGIYGPLRNPADWIRKGLVKKIPDNSI
;
A
#
# COMPACT_ATOMS: atom_id res chain seq x y z
N MET A 1 -3.26 12.46 -17.02
CA MET A 1 -2.40 11.51 -16.31
C MET A 1 -3.24 10.33 -15.87
N LYS A 2 -2.80 9.10 -16.18
CA LYS A 2 -3.50 7.88 -15.81
C LYS A 2 -2.92 7.26 -14.55
N VAL A 3 -3.74 7.12 -13.52
CA VAL A 3 -3.33 6.66 -12.19
C VAL A 3 -4.03 5.35 -11.84
N GLY A 4 -3.25 4.35 -11.41
CA GLY A 4 -3.76 3.11 -10.86
C GLY A 4 -3.60 3.08 -9.33
N ILE A 5 -4.68 2.88 -8.58
CA ILE A 5 -4.61 2.59 -7.15
C ILE A 5 -4.86 1.11 -6.93
N PHE A 6 -3.88 0.43 -6.35
CA PHE A 6 -3.89 -0.98 -6.05
C PHE A 6 -4.09 -1.16 -4.54
N GLY A 7 -5.24 -1.71 -4.16
CA GLY A 7 -5.72 -1.76 -2.79
C GLY A 7 -6.60 -0.56 -2.45
N LEU A 8 -7.74 -0.84 -1.81
CA LEU A 8 -8.68 0.16 -1.30
C LEU A 8 -8.90 -0.05 0.19
N GLY A 9 -7.80 -0.16 0.93
CA GLY A 9 -7.83 0.00 2.38
C GLY A 9 -8.12 1.46 2.75
N TYR A 10 -8.00 1.78 4.04
CA TYR A 10 -8.31 3.10 4.58
C TYR A 10 -7.66 4.26 3.79
N THR A 11 -6.34 4.21 3.58
CA THR A 11 -5.61 5.26 2.85
C THR A 11 -5.96 5.26 1.36
N GLY A 12 -6.09 4.08 0.74
CA GLY A 12 -6.39 3.96 -0.70
C GLY A 12 -7.73 4.57 -1.09
N VAL A 13 -8.79 4.37 -0.29
CA VAL A 13 -10.10 4.99 -0.52
C VAL A 13 -10.01 6.51 -0.50
N ARG A 14 -9.27 7.08 0.46
CA ARG A 14 -9.19 8.53 0.66
C ARG A 14 -8.39 9.20 -0.45
N ILE A 15 -7.32 8.54 -0.90
CA ILE A 15 -6.57 8.99 -2.07
C ILE A 15 -7.46 8.90 -3.32
N ALA A 16 -8.21 7.81 -3.50
CA ALA A 16 -9.12 7.67 -4.62
C ALA A 16 -10.19 8.78 -4.65
N ASP A 17 -10.81 9.08 -3.51
CA ASP A 17 -11.81 10.15 -3.37
C ASP A 17 -11.21 11.51 -3.77
N LEU A 18 -10.00 11.82 -3.29
CA LEU A 18 -9.31 13.06 -3.63
C LEU A 18 -8.92 13.14 -5.12
N LEU A 19 -8.41 12.05 -5.71
CA LEU A 19 -7.98 12.05 -7.11
C LEU A 19 -9.16 12.09 -8.08
N LYS A 20 -10.31 11.52 -7.72
CA LYS A 20 -11.54 11.59 -8.54
C LYS A 20 -12.03 13.01 -8.76
N SER A 21 -11.77 13.93 -7.83
CA SER A 21 -12.19 15.33 -7.96
C SER A 21 -11.19 16.19 -8.74
N GLN A 22 -10.02 15.65 -9.14
CA GLN A 22 -9.01 16.42 -9.85
C GLN A 22 -9.24 16.36 -11.36
N THR A 23 -9.14 17.52 -12.01
CA THR A 23 -9.17 17.59 -13.47
C THR A 23 -7.89 17.00 -14.07
N GLY A 24 -8.02 16.32 -15.21
CA GLY A 24 -6.87 15.74 -15.91
C GLY A 24 -6.32 14.43 -15.33
N ILE A 25 -6.98 13.84 -14.32
CA ILE A 25 -6.66 12.51 -13.79
C ILE A 25 -7.68 11.47 -14.29
N GLU A 26 -7.18 10.46 -15.00
CA GLU A 26 -7.93 9.23 -15.28
C GLU A 26 -7.58 8.20 -14.20
N LEU A 27 -8.55 7.85 -13.35
CA LEU A 27 -8.33 6.96 -12.21
C LEU A 27 -8.89 5.57 -12.44
N ASN A 28 -8.03 4.55 -12.29
CA ASN A 28 -8.43 3.17 -12.12
C ASN A 28 -8.15 2.71 -10.69
N THR A 29 -9.09 2.00 -10.09
CA THR A 29 -8.93 1.44 -8.74
C THR A 29 -9.13 -0.06 -8.76
N PHE A 30 -8.29 -0.77 -8.01
CA PHE A 30 -8.23 -2.23 -7.97
C PHE A 30 -8.26 -2.71 -6.51
N SER A 31 -9.13 -3.66 -6.19
CA SER A 31 -9.16 -4.28 -4.86
C SER A 31 -9.83 -5.64 -4.92
N ALA A 32 -9.44 -6.56 -4.03
CA ALA A 32 -10.12 -7.85 -3.87
C ALA A 32 -11.48 -7.72 -3.17
N ASN A 33 -11.58 -6.86 -2.15
CA ASN A 33 -12.69 -6.87 -1.20
C ASN A 33 -13.45 -5.54 -1.10
N THR A 34 -12.76 -4.41 -1.22
CA THR A 34 -13.38 -3.10 -1.06
C THR A 34 -13.77 -2.54 -2.41
N GLN A 35 -14.99 -2.03 -2.53
CA GLN A 35 -15.46 -1.41 -3.77
C GLN A 35 -15.91 0.02 -3.51
N ILE A 36 -15.48 0.91 -4.39
CA ILE A 36 -16.10 2.22 -4.59
C ILE A 36 -16.60 2.26 -6.05
N LYS A 37 -17.40 3.26 -6.42
CA LYS A 37 -17.89 3.39 -7.80
C LYS A 37 -16.72 3.35 -8.79
N GLY A 38 -16.77 2.43 -9.74
CA GLY A 38 -15.76 2.23 -10.79
C GLY A 38 -14.57 1.34 -10.41
N THR A 39 -14.56 0.71 -9.22
CA THR A 39 -13.52 -0.25 -8.85
C THR A 39 -13.61 -1.53 -9.65
N LEU A 40 -12.44 -2.01 -10.10
CA LEU A 40 -12.29 -3.32 -10.71
C LEU A 40 -11.84 -4.32 -9.64
N ILE A 41 -12.54 -5.45 -9.56
CA ILE A 41 -12.23 -6.50 -8.59
C ILE A 41 -11.05 -7.32 -9.09
N PHE A 42 -9.92 -7.24 -8.39
CA PHE A 42 -8.72 -8.02 -8.67
C PHE A 42 -8.12 -8.50 -7.36
N ASP A 43 -8.10 -9.83 -7.17
CA ASP A 43 -7.28 -10.48 -6.16
C ASP A 43 -5.92 -10.82 -6.74
N PHE A 44 -4.93 -9.99 -6.42
CA PHE A 44 -3.55 -10.18 -6.88
C PHE A 44 -2.83 -11.36 -6.20
N SER A 45 -3.46 -12.04 -5.24
CA SER A 45 -2.98 -13.33 -4.72
C SER A 45 -3.40 -14.51 -5.60
N ASN A 46 -4.29 -14.29 -6.57
CA ASN A 46 -4.75 -15.34 -7.47
C ASN A 46 -4.01 -15.24 -8.80
N ALA A 47 -3.24 -16.28 -9.15
CA ALA A 47 -2.41 -16.30 -10.36
C ALA A 47 -3.23 -16.14 -11.66
N VAL A 48 -4.45 -16.69 -11.71
CA VAL A 48 -5.34 -16.54 -12.88
C VAL A 48 -5.78 -15.09 -13.04
N VAL A 49 -6.17 -14.46 -11.93
CA VAL A 49 -6.59 -13.05 -11.90
C VAL A 49 -5.43 -12.12 -12.25
N LEU A 50 -4.22 -12.44 -11.77
CA LEU A 50 -3.00 -11.71 -12.11
C LEU A 50 -2.68 -11.82 -13.61
N LYS A 51 -2.82 -13.01 -14.21
CA LYS A 51 -2.66 -13.21 -15.66
C LYS A 51 -3.69 -12.40 -16.45
N GLN A 52 -4.97 -12.48 -16.08
CA GLN A 52 -6.03 -11.68 -16.70
C GLN A 52 -5.75 -10.17 -16.61
N PHE A 53 -5.18 -9.71 -15.50
CA PHE A 53 -4.78 -8.31 -15.35
C PHE A 53 -3.70 -7.94 -16.39
N SER A 54 -2.67 -8.78 -16.54
CA SER A 54 -1.57 -8.55 -17.50
C SER A 54 -2.02 -8.60 -18.96
N GLU A 55 -3.08 -9.36 -19.28
CA GLU A 55 -3.68 -9.40 -20.61
C GLU A 55 -4.54 -8.16 -20.87
N LYS A 56 -5.21 -7.65 -19.84
CA LYS A 56 -6.09 -6.48 -19.93
C LYS A 56 -5.34 -5.16 -20.00
N PHE A 57 -4.21 -5.04 -19.30
CA PHE A 57 -3.43 -3.81 -19.22
C PHE A 57 -2.06 -4.03 -19.85
N SER A 58 -1.81 -3.34 -20.96
CA SER A 58 -0.55 -3.38 -21.68
C SER A 58 0.58 -2.66 -20.93
N LYS A 59 1.81 -2.81 -21.43
CA LYS A 59 3.00 -2.15 -20.91
C LYS A 59 2.77 -0.63 -20.76
N ASN A 60 3.16 -0.08 -19.62
CA ASN A 60 3.02 1.36 -19.31
C ASN A 60 1.60 1.93 -19.43
N SER A 61 0.56 1.10 -19.19
CA SER A 61 -0.84 1.53 -19.09
C SER A 61 -1.10 2.63 -18.06
N PHE A 62 -0.26 2.74 -17.02
CA PHE A 62 -0.39 3.75 -15.97
C PHE A 62 0.84 4.66 -15.94
N ASP A 63 0.59 5.98 -15.87
CA ASP A 63 1.65 6.97 -15.65
C ASP A 63 2.18 6.88 -14.20
N LEU A 64 1.29 6.54 -13.26
CA LEU A 64 1.60 6.30 -11.86
C LEU A 64 0.74 5.18 -11.27
N SER A 65 1.38 4.25 -10.58
CA SER A 65 0.72 3.23 -9.79
C SER A 65 1.01 3.43 -8.30
N LEU A 66 -0.04 3.43 -7.48
CA LEU A 66 0.05 3.52 -6.03
C LEU A 66 -0.42 2.20 -5.40
N VAL A 67 0.46 1.51 -4.70
CA VAL A 67 0.13 0.27 -3.98
C VAL A 67 -0.06 0.55 -2.50
N THR A 68 -1.26 0.29 -2.02
CA THR A 68 -1.72 0.64 -0.66
C THR A 68 -2.02 -0.57 0.23
N PHE A 69 -1.70 -1.78 -0.23
CA PHE A 69 -1.87 -3.03 0.52
C PHE A 69 -0.50 -3.69 0.81
N PRO A 70 -0.41 -4.60 1.79
CA PRO A 70 0.85 -5.26 2.14
C PRO A 70 1.22 -6.34 1.12
N VAL A 71 2.05 -6.00 0.14
CA VAL A 71 2.49 -6.90 -0.95
C VAL A 71 3.15 -8.18 -0.44
N GLN A 72 3.86 -8.13 0.70
CA GLN A 72 4.49 -9.30 1.30
C GLN A 72 3.50 -10.35 1.85
N LYS A 73 2.19 -10.05 1.83
CA LYS A 73 1.12 -10.99 2.22
C LYS A 73 0.45 -11.66 1.04
N LEU A 74 0.83 -11.32 -0.20
CA LEU A 74 0.38 -12.05 -1.37
C LEU A 74 0.96 -13.48 -1.37
N SER A 75 0.26 -14.39 -2.04
CA SER A 75 0.74 -15.76 -2.29
C SER A 75 2.04 -15.77 -3.12
N ASP A 76 2.12 -14.90 -4.12
CA ASP A 76 3.30 -14.70 -4.96
C ASP A 76 3.59 -13.19 -5.14
N PRO A 77 4.35 -12.58 -4.22
CA PRO A 77 4.73 -11.17 -4.32
C PRO A 77 5.54 -10.87 -5.59
N THR A 78 6.42 -11.78 -6.02
CA THR A 78 7.32 -11.55 -7.16
C THR A 78 6.54 -11.44 -8.46
N ALA A 79 5.59 -12.35 -8.70
CA ALA A 79 4.74 -12.29 -9.89
C ALA A 79 3.92 -10.99 -9.93
N PHE A 80 3.41 -10.54 -8.80
CA PHE A 80 2.72 -9.25 -8.72
C PHE A 80 3.65 -8.09 -9.08
N LEU A 81 4.89 -8.08 -8.56
CA LEU A 81 5.86 -7.03 -8.89
C LEU A 81 6.21 -7.04 -10.38
N ASP A 82 6.39 -8.21 -11.00
CA ASP A 82 6.67 -8.31 -12.44
C ASP A 82 5.56 -7.67 -13.28
N VAL A 83 4.30 -7.99 -12.98
CA VAL A 83 3.15 -7.41 -13.67
C VAL A 83 3.04 -5.91 -13.39
N LEU A 84 3.13 -5.49 -12.13
CA LEU A 84 2.96 -4.09 -11.75
C LEU A 84 3.99 -3.19 -12.43
N PHE A 85 5.28 -3.56 -12.39
CA PHE A 85 6.34 -2.77 -13.00
C PHE A 85 6.33 -2.84 -14.53
N SER A 86 5.69 -3.85 -15.14
CA SER A 86 5.44 -3.87 -16.59
C SER A 86 4.38 -2.84 -17.00
N VAL A 87 3.29 -2.73 -16.24
CA VAL A 87 2.15 -1.85 -16.59
C VAL A 87 2.32 -0.40 -16.14
N SER A 88 3.34 -0.08 -15.34
CA SER A 88 3.49 1.22 -14.68
C SER A 88 4.77 1.94 -15.09
N LYS A 89 4.66 3.21 -15.49
CA LYS A 89 5.84 4.06 -15.71
C LYS A 89 6.52 4.47 -14.40
N ASN A 90 5.71 4.78 -13.40
CA ASN A 90 6.17 5.12 -12.05
C ASN A 90 5.35 4.33 -11.03
N SER A 91 5.98 3.90 -9.94
CA SER A 91 5.34 3.09 -8.91
C SER A 91 5.69 3.60 -7.52
N ILE A 92 4.69 3.78 -6.67
CA ILE A 92 4.83 4.13 -5.25
C ILE A 92 4.23 3.02 -4.38
N LEU A 93 5.00 2.52 -3.41
CA LEU A 93 4.52 1.59 -2.39
C LEU A 93 4.35 2.32 -1.05
N LEU A 94 3.23 2.05 -0.37
CA LEU A 94 3.05 2.48 1.02
C LEU A 94 3.72 1.48 1.97
N GLY A 95 4.91 1.87 2.42
CA GLY A 95 5.72 1.16 3.42
C GLY A 95 5.34 1.54 4.86
N THR A 96 6.14 1.10 5.81
CA THR A 96 5.95 1.34 7.24
C THR A 96 7.24 1.85 7.88
N THR A 97 7.14 2.73 8.87
CA THR A 97 8.30 3.11 9.68
C THR A 97 8.76 2.01 10.64
N SER A 98 7.96 0.95 10.87
CA SER A 98 8.34 -0.18 11.72
C SER A 98 9.52 -0.99 11.18
N ILE A 99 9.89 -0.81 9.91
CA ILE A 99 11.02 -1.48 9.29
C ILE A 99 12.38 -0.94 9.78
N TYR A 100 12.41 0.25 10.36
CA TYR A 100 13.65 0.85 10.86
C TYR A 100 14.08 0.25 12.20
N LYS A 101 15.40 0.23 12.45
CA LYS A 101 15.93 0.04 13.79
C LYS A 101 15.40 1.15 14.71
N ARG A 102 14.95 0.77 15.91
CA ARG A 102 14.41 1.72 16.89
C ARG A 102 15.55 2.51 17.52
N ILE A 103 15.69 3.75 17.08
CA ILE A 103 16.56 4.78 17.64
C ILE A 103 15.71 6.05 17.84
N PRO A 104 16.14 7.02 18.67
CA PRO A 104 15.34 8.20 18.98
C PRO A 104 14.86 8.98 17.74
N ASP A 105 15.78 9.24 16.80
CA ASP A 105 15.49 9.96 15.56
C ASP A 105 15.66 9.04 14.35
N ILE A 106 14.55 8.75 13.67
CA ILE A 106 14.50 7.90 12.49
C ILE A 106 14.41 8.79 11.24
N ILE A 107 15.36 8.61 10.33
CA ILE A 107 15.41 9.25 9.01
C ILE A 107 15.49 8.19 7.91
N GLU A 108 15.45 8.60 6.63
CA GLU A 108 15.41 7.67 5.50
C GLU A 108 16.65 6.77 5.39
N SER A 109 17.80 7.25 5.87
CA SER A 109 19.06 6.51 5.92
C SER A 109 19.25 5.66 7.18
N THR A 110 18.32 5.72 8.14
CA THR A 110 18.36 4.86 9.33
C THR A 110 18.36 3.38 8.89
N PRO A 111 19.22 2.53 9.48
CA PRO A 111 19.29 1.12 9.11
C PRO A 111 17.93 0.43 9.24
N ILE A 112 17.59 -0.38 8.24
CA ILE A 112 16.38 -1.21 8.22
C ILE A 112 16.66 -2.62 8.77
N LEU A 113 15.64 -3.22 9.38
CA LEU A 113 15.64 -4.56 9.94
C LEU A 113 15.51 -5.59 8.81
N LYS A 114 16.54 -6.42 8.62
CA LYS A 114 16.59 -7.42 7.53
C LYS A 114 15.62 -8.57 7.72
N ASP A 115 15.25 -8.84 8.97
CA ASP A 115 14.31 -9.87 9.43
C ASP A 115 12.85 -9.40 9.42
N HIS A 116 12.60 -8.11 9.15
CA HIS A 116 11.24 -7.58 9.04
C HIS A 116 10.53 -8.16 7.80
N ASP A 117 9.25 -8.54 7.93
CA ASP A 117 8.49 -9.24 6.88
C ASP A 117 8.45 -8.50 5.52
N ARG A 118 8.43 -7.17 5.56
CA ARG A 118 8.48 -6.28 4.39
C ARG A 118 9.86 -6.12 3.74
N PHE A 119 10.96 -6.51 4.40
CA PHE A 119 12.33 -6.20 3.97
C PHE A 119 12.62 -6.64 2.53
N ALA A 120 12.34 -7.91 2.22
CA ALA A 120 12.61 -8.48 0.90
C ALA A 120 11.81 -7.77 -0.20
N VAL A 121 10.52 -7.54 0.03
CA VAL A 121 9.63 -6.88 -0.95
C VAL A 121 9.98 -5.42 -1.14
N GLU A 122 10.25 -4.66 -0.07
CA GLU A 122 10.66 -3.25 -0.19
C GLU A 122 12.01 -3.10 -0.90
N THR A 123 12.94 -4.04 -0.66
CA THR A 123 14.24 -4.05 -1.33
C THR A 123 14.08 -4.35 -2.83
N ASP A 124 13.28 -5.35 -3.20
CA ASP A 124 13.03 -5.68 -4.60
C ASP A 124 12.28 -4.54 -5.32
N TRP A 125 11.34 -3.88 -4.62
CA TRP A 125 10.63 -2.70 -5.13
C TRP A 125 11.57 -1.55 -5.50
N LEU A 126 12.50 -1.20 -4.59
CA LEU A 126 13.49 -0.14 -4.83
C LEU A 126 14.45 -0.53 -5.96
N ARG A 127 14.89 -1.80 -6.00
CA ARG A 127 15.76 -2.34 -7.06
C ARG A 127 15.13 -2.19 -8.45
N ARG A 128 13.80 -2.30 -8.54
CA ARG A 128 13.01 -2.12 -9.78
C ARG A 128 12.75 -0.64 -10.13
N GLY A 129 13.30 0.31 -9.37
CA GLY A 129 13.15 1.75 -9.60
C GLY A 129 11.88 2.36 -9.00
N GLY A 130 11.14 1.60 -8.18
CA GLY A 130 9.97 2.12 -7.48
C GLY A 130 10.36 3.05 -6.33
N LYS A 131 9.38 3.84 -5.86
CA LYS A 131 9.52 4.71 -4.69
C LYS A 131 8.72 4.14 -3.52
N ILE A 132 9.16 4.42 -2.29
CA ILE A 132 8.45 3.98 -1.08
C ILE A 132 8.13 5.21 -0.23
N LEU A 133 6.88 5.32 0.20
CA LEU A 133 6.47 6.25 1.25
C LEU A 133 6.25 5.46 2.53
N ARG A 134 7.15 5.59 3.51
CA ARG A 134 7.06 4.88 4.78
C ARG A 134 6.16 5.64 5.74
N LEU A 135 5.01 5.06 6.04
CA LEU A 135 3.98 5.71 6.84
C LEU A 135 4.07 5.29 8.30
N CYS A 136 3.64 6.17 9.20
CA CYS A 136 3.45 5.88 10.61
C CYS A 136 2.03 6.28 11.04
N GLY A 137 1.48 5.59 12.05
CA GLY A 137 0.32 6.06 12.82
C GLY A 137 -0.91 6.50 12.02
N ILE A 138 -1.25 5.83 10.91
CA ILE A 138 -2.39 6.23 10.05
C ILE A 138 -3.67 6.39 10.89
N TYR A 139 -4.21 7.61 10.94
CA TYR A 139 -5.40 7.97 11.72
C TYR A 139 -6.40 8.80 10.89
N GLY A 140 -7.59 9.02 11.44
CA GLY A 140 -8.61 9.93 10.90
C GLY A 140 -10.03 9.42 11.18
N PRO A 141 -11.04 9.83 10.39
CA PRO A 141 -12.42 9.42 10.59
C PRO A 141 -12.56 7.90 10.69
N LEU A 142 -13.19 7.40 11.76
CA LEU A 142 -13.37 5.97 12.06
C LEU A 142 -12.07 5.19 12.35
N ARG A 143 -10.92 5.87 12.41
CA ARG A 143 -9.61 5.32 12.74
C ARG A 143 -8.89 6.27 13.69
N ASN A 144 -9.45 6.48 14.88
CA ASN A 144 -8.85 7.31 15.92
C ASN A 144 -8.77 6.54 17.26
N PRO A 145 -7.79 6.88 18.13
CA PRO A 145 -7.66 6.24 19.43
C PRO A 145 -8.85 6.46 20.37
N ALA A 146 -9.60 7.56 20.23
CA ALA A 146 -10.79 7.80 21.04
C ALA A 146 -11.88 6.74 20.80
N ASP A 147 -12.01 6.23 19.57
CA ASP A 147 -12.90 5.12 19.25
C ASP A 147 -12.47 3.83 19.94
N TRP A 148 -11.17 3.62 20.16
CA TRP A 148 -10.69 2.47 20.93
C TRP A 148 -11.07 2.58 22.41
N ILE A 149 -10.99 3.78 22.99
CA ILE A 149 -11.46 4.04 24.35
C ILE A 149 -12.96 3.75 24.44
N ARG A 150 -13.77 4.30 23.52
CA ARG A 150 -15.23 4.06 23.48
C ARG A 150 -15.59 2.59 23.35
N LYS A 151 -14.76 1.80 22.66
CA LYS A 151 -14.94 0.35 22.48
C LYS A 151 -14.36 -0.49 23.62
N GLY A 152 -13.81 0.13 24.67
CA GLY A 152 -13.18 -0.60 25.79
C GLY A 152 -11.91 -1.34 25.42
N LEU A 153 -11.25 -0.96 24.32
CA LEU A 153 -10.03 -1.62 23.81
C LEU A 153 -8.74 -1.06 24.45
N VAL A 154 -8.85 -0.02 25.29
CA VAL A 154 -7.73 0.58 26.00
C VAL A 154 -7.61 -0.03 27.39
N LYS A 155 -6.41 -0.53 27.71
CA LYS A 155 -6.09 -1.05 29.04
C LYS A 155 -5.24 -0.04 29.80
N LYS A 156 -5.56 0.15 31.08
CA LYS A 156 -4.66 0.87 32.01
C LYS A 156 -3.46 -0.03 32.27
N ILE A 157 -2.26 0.49 32.02
CA ILE A 157 -1.03 -0.19 32.44
C ILE A 157 -0.90 0.03 33.95
N PRO A 158 -0.70 -1.02 34.77
CA PRO A 158 -0.53 -0.86 36.22
C PRO A 158 0.66 0.06 36.53
N ASP A 159 0.54 0.87 37.58
CA ASP A 159 1.49 1.94 37.93
C ASP A 159 2.95 1.46 38.17
N ASN A 160 3.19 0.15 38.25
CA ASN A 160 4.49 -0.47 38.52
C ASN A 160 5.22 -1.03 37.27
N SER A 161 4.91 -0.57 36.06
CA SER A 161 5.46 -1.19 34.83
C SER A 161 6.09 -0.22 33.82
N ILE A 162 6.92 0.71 34.31
CA ILE A 162 7.87 1.49 33.48
C ILE A 162 9.26 1.43 34.12
#